data_AF-A0A1E5WLC1-F1
#
_entry.id   AF-A0A1E5WLC1-F1
#
_cell.length_a   1.000
_cell.length_b   1.000
_cell.length_c   1.000
_cell.angle_alpha   90.00
_cell.angle_beta   90.00
_cell.angle_gamma   90.00
#
_symmetry.space_group_name_H-M   'P 1'
#
loop_
_entity.id
_entity.type
_entity.pdbx_description
1 polymer ?
#
loop_
_entity_poly.entity_id
_entity_poly.type
_entity_poly.pdbx_seq_one_letter_code
_entity_poly.pdbx_strand_id
1 'polypeptide(L)'
;MAVGGELPDDLITDVLRRLPRRSQAASRCVCRAWRDLVDARRLLRADLLPRSVGGIFMNYCALYSPEFLCRPTTTGASISGDLEFIPGFSEVVDHCNGLLLCTETSGGHGYVANPATQRWARLPPPPDHDASPYQIKCLVYDPAVSPHYEVFSIPSVMTQSE
;
A
#
# COMPACT_ATOMS: atom_id res chain seq x y z
N MET A 1 26.09 15.47 -44.01
CA MET A 1 25.89 14.43 -42.98
C MET A 1 25.51 15.13 -41.69
N ALA A 2 24.24 15.11 -41.31
CA ALA A 2 23.80 15.65 -40.04
C ALA A 2 24.04 14.58 -38.97
N VAL A 3 24.95 14.85 -38.04
CA VAL A 3 25.07 14.07 -36.80
C VAL A 3 23.82 14.40 -35.99
N GLY A 4 22.80 13.55 -36.09
CA GLY A 4 21.65 13.61 -35.19
C GLY A 4 22.18 13.35 -33.78
N GLY A 5 22.27 14.39 -32.97
CA GLY A 5 22.76 14.30 -31.60
C GLY A 5 21.77 13.50 -30.77
N GLU A 6 21.99 12.20 -30.64
CA GLU A 6 21.34 11.41 -29.61
C GLU A 6 21.77 11.95 -28.25
N LEU A 7 20.79 12.35 -27.43
CA LEU A 7 21.06 12.85 -26.09
C LEU A 7 21.64 11.69 -25.24
N PRO A 8 22.78 11.87 -24.55
CA PRO A 8 23.34 10.84 -23.69
C PRO A 8 22.32 10.33 -22.66
N ASP A 9 22.35 9.02 -22.41
CA ASP A 9 21.49 8.32 -21.44
C ASP A 9 21.50 8.96 -20.05
N ASP A 10 22.65 9.48 -19.59
CA ASP A 10 22.77 10.18 -18.31
C ASP A 10 21.91 11.44 -18.25
N LEU A 11 21.88 12.22 -19.34
CA LEU A 11 21.07 13.44 -19.43
C LEU A 11 19.58 13.12 -19.51
N ILE A 12 19.20 12.07 -20.26
CA ILE A 12 17.81 11.58 -20.28
C ILE A 12 17.40 11.15 -18.87
N THR A 13 18.27 10.43 -18.16
CA THR A 13 18.02 9.98 -16.78
C THR A 13 17.77 11.17 -15.86
N ASP A 14 18.59 12.21 -15.94
CA ASP A 14 18.45 13.41 -15.11
C ASP A 14 17.18 14.20 -15.41
N VAL A 15 16.75 14.25 -16.68
CA VAL A 15 15.45 14.82 -17.04
C VAL A 15 14.32 13.98 -16.45
N LEU A 16 14.36 12.67 -16.61
CA LEU A 16 13.34 11.76 -16.09
C LEU A 16 13.23 11.84 -14.56
N ARG A 17 14.36 11.93 -13.83
CA ARG A 17 14.37 12.11 -12.37
C ARG A 17 13.61 13.34 -11.90
N ARG A 18 13.59 14.40 -12.72
CA ARG A 18 12.91 15.67 -12.38
C ARG A 18 11.42 15.62 -12.66
N LEU A 19 10.94 14.62 -13.39
CA LEU A 19 9.51 14.47 -13.67
C LEU A 19 8.76 13.95 -12.44
N PRO A 20 7.46 14.28 -12.29
CA PRO A 20 6.60 13.61 -11.33
C PRO A 20 6.60 12.09 -11.55
N ARG A 21 6.45 11.30 -10.47
CA ARG A 21 6.52 9.83 -10.54
C ARG A 21 5.52 9.20 -11.51
N ARG A 22 4.32 9.76 -11.64
CA ARG A 22 3.32 9.32 -12.63
C ARG A 22 3.84 9.47 -14.06
N SER A 23 4.55 10.56 -14.34
CA SER A 23 5.20 10.79 -15.63
C SER A 23 6.40 9.86 -15.83
N GLN A 24 7.19 9.59 -14.78
CA GLN A 24 8.25 8.59 -14.83
C GLN A 24 7.71 7.17 -15.12
N ALA A 25 6.57 6.80 -14.53
CA ALA A 25 5.88 5.55 -14.83
C ALA A 25 5.39 5.51 -16.28
N ALA A 26 4.82 6.60 -16.79
CA ALA A 26 4.41 6.72 -18.19
C ALA A 26 5.62 6.66 -19.16
N SER A 27 6.77 7.21 -18.78
CA SER A 27 8.02 7.16 -19.56
C SER A 27 8.48 5.73 -19.85
N ARG A 28 8.19 4.76 -18.97
CA ARG A 28 8.48 3.32 -19.20
C ARG A 28 7.69 2.72 -20.38
N CYS A 29 6.60 3.37 -20.78
CA CYS A 29 5.73 2.92 -21.87
C CYS A 29 6.09 3.53 -23.23
N VAL A 30 7.02 4.50 -23.28
CA VAL A 30 7.37 5.23 -24.51
C VAL A 30 8.17 4.34 -25.48
N CYS A 31 9.28 3.75 -25.02
CA CYS A 31 10.10 2.83 -25.82
C CYS A 31 10.93 1.90 -24.92
N ARG A 32 11.59 0.89 -25.51
CA ARG A 32 12.46 -0.06 -24.77
C ARG A 32 13.62 0.66 -24.07
N ALA A 33 14.33 1.54 -24.77
CA ALA A 33 15.46 2.28 -24.20
C ALA A 33 15.07 3.07 -22.94
N TRP A 34 13.93 3.78 -22.97
CA TRP A 34 13.45 4.55 -21.81
C TRP A 34 13.02 3.64 -20.65
N ARG A 35 12.40 2.50 -20.94
CA ARG A 35 12.08 1.49 -19.92
C ARG A 35 13.34 0.95 -19.26
N ASP A 36 14.32 0.55 -20.05
CA ASP A 36 15.58 -0.01 -19.57
C ASP A 36 16.33 1.02 -18.72
N LEU A 37 16.32 2.29 -19.13
CA LEU A 37 16.94 3.39 -18.39
C LEU A 37 16.25 3.66 -17.03
N VAL A 38 14.91 3.70 -17.02
CA VAL A 38 14.13 3.86 -15.79
C VAL A 38 14.36 2.69 -14.82
N ASP A 39 14.39 1.46 -15.35
CA ASP A 39 14.55 0.24 -14.55
C ASP A 39 16.01 0.10 -14.05
N ALA A 40 17.01 0.31 -14.92
CA ALA A 40 18.43 0.21 -14.57
C ALA A 40 18.86 1.27 -13.55
N ARG A 41 18.32 2.49 -13.65
CA ARG A 41 18.61 3.58 -12.71
C ARG A 41 17.66 3.61 -11.52
N ARG A 42 16.74 2.64 -11.43
CA ARG A 42 15.74 2.50 -10.36
C ARG A 42 14.98 3.79 -10.07
N LEU A 43 14.62 4.53 -11.13
CA LEU A 43 13.91 5.81 -10.99
C LEU A 43 12.53 5.60 -10.35
N LEU A 44 11.96 4.41 -10.57
CA LEU A 44 10.80 3.91 -9.84
C LEU A 44 11.25 2.77 -8.93
N ARG A 45 10.72 2.73 -7.70
CA ARG A 45 10.87 1.60 -6.78
C ARG A 45 9.96 0.43 -7.20
N ALA A 46 10.14 -0.04 -8.42
CA ALA A 46 9.38 -1.16 -9.00
C ALA A 46 9.67 -2.50 -8.33
N ASP A 47 10.74 -2.57 -7.52
CA ASP A 47 11.04 -3.65 -6.58
C ASP A 47 10.10 -3.66 -5.37
N LEU A 48 9.52 -2.51 -5.00
CA LEU A 48 8.60 -2.40 -3.87
C LEU A 48 7.12 -2.47 -4.27
N LEU A 49 6.81 -2.43 -5.56
CA LEU A 49 5.43 -2.54 -6.04
C LEU A 49 5.02 -4.02 -6.10
N PRO A 50 3.87 -4.39 -5.50
CA PRO A 50 3.33 -5.74 -5.66
C PRO A 50 3.11 -6.05 -7.14
N ARG A 51 3.88 -7.01 -7.68
CA ARG A 51 3.73 -7.45 -9.08
C ARG A 51 2.51 -8.33 -9.31
N SER A 52 1.96 -8.88 -8.23
CA SER A 52 0.78 -9.74 -8.22
C SER A 52 0.07 -9.66 -6.87
N VAL A 53 -1.25 -9.84 -6.87
CA VAL A 53 -2.05 -9.97 -5.64
C VAL A 53 -1.86 -11.37 -5.07
N GLY A 54 -1.39 -11.47 -3.82
CA GLY A 54 -1.14 -12.75 -3.14
C GLY A 54 -2.41 -13.41 -2.57
N GLY A 55 -3.41 -12.59 -2.23
CA GLY A 55 -4.69 -13.04 -1.70
C GLY A 55 -5.51 -11.86 -1.19
N ILE A 56 -6.69 -12.15 -0.65
CA ILE A 56 -7.62 -11.18 -0.06
C ILE A 56 -7.95 -11.61 1.37
N PHE A 57 -8.03 -10.63 2.27
CA PHE A 57 -8.58 -10.83 3.62
C PHE A 57 -10.05 -10.40 3.60
N MET A 58 -10.93 -11.22 4.16
CA MET A 58 -12.36 -10.93 4.24
C MET A 58 -12.87 -11.07 5.66
N ASN A 59 -13.46 -10.00 6.19
CA ASN A 59 -14.17 -10.05 7.46
C ASN A 59 -15.55 -10.69 7.24
N TYR A 60 -15.88 -11.70 8.03
CA TYR A 60 -17.19 -12.33 8.03
C TYR A 60 -17.94 -11.95 9.31
N CYS A 61 -19.16 -11.44 9.21
CA CYS A 61 -19.96 -11.04 10.37
C CYS A 61 -20.23 -12.19 11.36
N ALA A 62 -20.18 -13.44 10.89
CA ALA A 62 -20.39 -14.63 11.70
C ALA A 62 -19.11 -15.22 12.30
N LEU A 63 -17.93 -14.70 11.92
CA LEU A 63 -16.64 -15.20 12.40
C LEU A 63 -15.95 -14.15 13.27
N TYR A 64 -15.16 -14.61 14.24
CA TYR A 64 -14.39 -13.75 15.13
C TYR A 64 -13.05 -13.30 14.52
N SER A 65 -12.73 -13.76 13.32
CA SER A 65 -11.49 -13.44 12.60
C SER A 65 -11.74 -13.43 11.07
N PRO A 66 -10.95 -12.66 10.30
CA PRO A 66 -11.04 -12.66 8.86
C PRO A 66 -10.48 -13.96 8.29
N GLU A 67 -11.01 -14.37 7.15
CA GLU A 67 -10.42 -15.44 6.36
C GLU A 67 -9.49 -14.86 5.28
N PHE A 68 -8.37 -15.54 5.06
CA PHE A 68 -7.45 -15.23 3.97
C PHE A 68 -7.71 -16.17 2.80
N LEU A 69 -8.20 -15.62 1.69
CA LEU A 69 -8.38 -16.36 0.45
C LEU A 69 -7.22 -16.07 -0.50
N CYS A 70 -6.49 -17.11 -0.86
CA CYS A 70 -5.40 -17.03 -1.83
C CYS A 70 -5.57 -18.07 -2.93
N ARG A 71 -4.92 -17.82 -4.07
CA ARG A 71 -4.79 -18.88 -5.10
C ARG A 71 -3.88 -19.99 -4.57
N PRO A 72 -4.25 -21.28 -4.74
CA PRO A 72 -3.35 -22.38 -4.44
C PRO A 72 -2.09 -22.24 -5.30
N THR A 73 -0.94 -22.02 -4.68
CA THR A 73 0.35 -21.95 -5.37
C THR A 73 1.04 -23.30 -5.26
N THR A 74 1.57 -23.80 -6.38
CA THR A 74 2.34 -25.06 -6.43
C THR A 74 3.64 -25.02 -5.61
N THR A 75 4.07 -23.81 -5.21
CA THR A 75 5.26 -23.51 -4.42
C THR A 75 4.97 -23.11 -2.97
N GLY A 76 3.74 -23.29 -2.48
CA GLY A 76 3.32 -22.86 -1.15
C GLY A 76 2.96 -21.38 -1.08
N ALA A 77 2.09 -21.00 -0.14
CA ALA A 77 1.73 -19.60 0.07
C ALA A 77 2.94 -18.84 0.61
N SER A 78 3.36 -17.75 -0.06
CA SER A 78 4.46 -16.92 0.46
C SER A 78 4.01 -16.00 1.61
N ILE A 79 2.71 -15.94 1.90
CA ILE A 79 2.10 -15.08 2.91
C ILE A 79 1.16 -15.94 3.74
N SER A 80 1.36 -15.96 5.05
CA SER A 80 0.43 -16.58 5.98
C SER A 80 -0.83 -15.72 6.10
N GLY A 81 -2.01 -16.37 6.10
CA GLY A 81 -3.28 -15.71 6.42
C GLY A 81 -3.48 -15.47 7.91
N ASP A 82 -2.58 -15.99 8.74
CA ASP A 82 -2.65 -15.85 10.19
C ASP A 82 -2.20 -14.45 10.64
N LEU A 83 -3.09 -13.77 11.37
CA LEU A 83 -2.88 -12.43 11.92
C LEU A 83 -2.65 -12.44 13.44
N GLU A 84 -2.41 -13.60 14.07
CA GLU A 84 -2.13 -13.73 15.52
C GLU A 84 -0.89 -12.96 15.98
N PHE A 85 0.01 -12.60 15.05
CA PHE A 85 1.16 -11.75 15.36
C PHE A 85 0.77 -10.31 15.77
N ILE A 86 -0.48 -9.90 15.53
CA ILE A 86 -1.04 -8.61 15.92
C ILE A 86 -1.79 -8.76 17.27
N PRO A 87 -1.37 -8.05 18.34
CA PRO A 87 -2.00 -8.16 19.66
C PRO A 87 -3.48 -7.75 19.62
N GLY A 88 -4.36 -8.59 20.16
CA GLY A 88 -5.78 -8.28 20.33
C GLY A 88 -6.54 -8.07 19.02
N PHE A 89 -6.02 -8.57 17.90
CA PHE A 89 -6.60 -8.39 16.57
C PHE A 89 -8.09 -8.74 16.52
N SER A 90 -8.89 -7.90 15.86
CA SER A 90 -10.32 -8.07 15.66
C SER A 90 -10.69 -8.16 14.18
N GLU A 91 -10.44 -7.08 13.43
CA GLU A 91 -10.87 -6.98 12.03
C GLU A 91 -9.87 -6.20 11.18
N VAL A 92 -9.96 -6.41 9.87
CA VAL A 92 -9.27 -5.59 8.86
C VAL A 92 -10.18 -4.47 8.41
N VAL A 93 -9.84 -3.22 8.72
CA VAL A 93 -10.63 -2.03 8.39
C VAL A 93 -10.38 -1.56 6.96
N ASP A 94 -9.12 -1.59 6.53
CA ASP A 94 -8.72 -1.15 5.19
C ASP A 94 -7.41 -1.83 4.75
N HIS A 95 -7.04 -1.70 3.48
CA HIS A 95 -5.81 -2.23 2.94
C HIS A 95 -5.25 -1.35 1.82
N CYS A 96 -3.91 -1.26 1.73
CA CYS A 96 -3.27 -0.51 0.65
C CYS A 96 -1.87 -1.07 0.35
N ASN A 97 -1.61 -1.44 -0.90
CA ASN A 97 -0.31 -1.92 -1.41
C ASN A 97 0.40 -2.95 -0.50
N GLY A 98 -0.37 -3.91 0.04
CA GLY A 98 0.14 -5.00 0.87
C GLY A 98 0.21 -4.71 2.37
N LEU A 99 -0.16 -3.50 2.80
CA LEU A 99 -0.39 -3.19 4.21
C LEU A 99 -1.87 -3.34 4.55
N LEU A 100 -2.15 -3.76 5.78
CA LEU A 100 -3.47 -3.84 6.38
C LEU A 100 -3.62 -2.79 7.48
N LEU A 101 -4.77 -2.15 7.56
CA LEU A 101 -5.20 -1.38 8.71
C LEU A 101 -6.14 -2.28 9.53
N CYS A 102 -5.79 -2.52 10.78
CA CYS A 102 -6.51 -3.42 11.68
C CYS A 102 -6.95 -2.70 12.95
N THR A 103 -7.98 -3.23 13.62
CA THR A 103 -8.43 -2.78 14.94
C THR A 103 -8.38 -3.92 15.95
N GLU A 104 -8.38 -3.55 17.23
CA GLU A 104 -8.44 -4.47 18.36
C GLU A 104 -9.82 -4.45 19.04
N THR A 105 -10.23 -5.60 19.55
CA THR A 105 -11.57 -5.84 20.12
C THR A 105 -11.82 -5.06 21.42
N SER A 106 -10.77 -4.80 22.21
CA SER A 106 -10.91 -4.38 23.61
C SER A 106 -10.39 -2.98 23.92
N GLY A 107 -9.54 -2.40 23.06
CA GLY A 107 -8.79 -1.18 23.36
C GLY A 107 -9.04 0.01 22.43
N GLY A 108 -9.82 -0.16 21.35
CA GLY A 108 -10.00 0.87 20.33
C GLY A 108 -8.72 1.27 19.60
N HIS A 109 -7.61 0.56 19.85
CA HIS A 109 -6.33 0.78 19.21
C HIS A 109 -6.38 0.31 17.76
N GLY A 110 -5.74 1.08 16.88
CA GLY A 110 -5.53 0.70 15.49
C GLY A 110 -4.09 0.27 15.26
N TYR A 111 -3.89 -0.63 14.30
CA TYR A 111 -2.59 -1.15 13.91
C TYR A 111 -2.45 -1.08 12.39
N VAL A 112 -1.23 -0.82 11.91
CA VAL A 112 -0.87 -1.07 10.51
C VAL A 112 0.04 -2.28 10.47
N ALA A 113 -0.33 -3.29 9.69
CA ALA A 113 0.37 -4.57 9.62
C ALA A 113 0.81 -4.91 8.19
N ASN A 114 1.94 -5.60 8.09
CA ASN A 114 2.44 -6.20 6.85
C ASN A 114 2.45 -7.73 7.02
N PRO A 115 1.43 -8.44 6.50
CA PRO A 115 1.32 -9.90 6.61
C PRO A 115 2.50 -10.65 5.99
N ALA A 116 3.10 -10.12 4.92
CA ALA A 116 4.23 -10.76 4.24
C ALA A 116 5.51 -10.76 5.09
N THR A 117 5.61 -9.85 6.06
CA THR A 117 6.78 -9.78 6.97
C THR A 117 6.42 -10.04 8.43
N GLN A 118 5.14 -10.31 8.73
CA GLN A 118 4.61 -10.47 10.09
C GLN A 118 5.03 -9.34 11.05
N ARG A 119 5.05 -8.10 10.53
CA ARG A 119 5.38 -6.90 11.31
C ARG A 119 4.17 -6.01 11.41
N TRP A 120 4.02 -5.35 12.56
CA TRP A 120 2.97 -4.38 12.80
C TRP A 120 3.52 -3.15 13.51
N ALA A 121 2.78 -2.06 13.44
CA ALA A 121 3.00 -0.84 14.19
C ALA A 121 1.66 -0.37 14.78
N ARG A 122 1.65 0.01 16.06
CA ARG A 122 0.47 0.60 16.70
C ARG A 122 0.32 2.04 16.24
N LEU A 123 -0.90 2.44 15.91
CA LEU A 123 -1.22 3.82 15.59
C LEU A 123 -1.11 4.70 16.85
N PRO A 124 -0.74 5.98 16.70
CA PRO A 124 -0.82 6.93 17.80
C PRO A 124 -2.27 7.07 18.28
N PRO A 125 -2.48 7.42 19.56
CA PRO A 125 -3.81 7.71 20.06
C PRO A 125 -4.43 8.87 19.26
N PRO A 126 -5.76 8.82 18.99
CA PRO A 126 -6.44 9.92 18.34
C PRO A 126 -6.38 11.18 19.23
N PRO A 127 -6.33 12.39 18.63
CA PRO A 127 -6.37 13.62 19.40
C PRO A 127 -7.68 13.76 20.19
N ASP A 128 -7.59 14.29 21.41
CA ASP A 128 -8.64 14.30 22.45
C ASP A 128 -9.96 15.00 22.08
N HIS A 129 -10.07 15.65 20.91
CA HIS A 129 -11.12 16.64 20.65
C HIS A 129 -12.18 16.30 19.59
N ASP A 130 -12.04 15.24 18.80
CA ASP A 130 -12.99 14.98 17.69
C ASP A 130 -13.27 13.49 17.44
N ALA A 131 -13.37 12.68 18.49
CA ALA A 131 -13.77 11.28 18.36
C ALA A 131 -15.29 11.18 18.12
N SER A 132 -15.76 11.60 16.93
CA SER A 132 -17.03 11.11 16.44
C SER A 132 -16.99 9.57 16.51
N PRO A 133 -18.00 8.91 17.09
CA PRO A 133 -18.05 7.45 17.13
C PRO A 133 -18.13 6.84 15.72
N TYR A 134 -18.44 7.65 14.72
CA TYR A 134 -18.53 7.23 13.31
C TYR A 134 -17.43 7.93 12.51
N GLN A 135 -16.25 7.31 12.45
CA GLN A 135 -15.16 7.73 11.58
C GLN A 135 -14.78 6.60 10.63
N ILE A 136 -14.64 6.93 9.35
CA ILE A 136 -14.06 6.04 8.36
C ILE A 136 -12.55 6.22 8.44
N LYS A 137 -11.81 5.13 8.67
CA LYS A 137 -10.35 5.16 8.62
C LYS A 137 -9.87 4.62 7.29
N CYS A 138 -8.95 5.33 6.65
CA CYS A 138 -8.39 4.95 5.36
C CYS A 138 -6.86 4.89 5.44
N LEU A 139 -6.29 3.82 4.90
CA LEU A 139 -4.85 3.63 4.78
C LEU A 139 -4.38 4.07 3.40
N VAL A 140 -3.41 4.98 3.36
CA VAL A 140 -2.78 5.41 2.12
C VAL A 140 -1.32 5.05 2.16
N TYR A 141 -0.91 4.22 1.21
CA TYR A 141 0.46 3.81 1.08
C TYR A 141 0.78 3.55 -0.38
N ASP A 142 1.73 4.30 -0.94
CA ASP A 142 2.32 4.01 -2.24
C ASP A 142 3.85 3.91 -2.07
N PRO A 143 4.42 2.69 -2.05
CA PRO A 143 5.86 2.51 -1.89
C PRO A 143 6.69 3.08 -3.06
N ALA A 144 6.06 3.32 -4.21
CA ALA A 144 6.71 4.05 -5.29
C ALA A 144 6.84 5.53 -4.95
N VAL A 145 5.97 6.11 -4.11
CA VAL A 145 5.97 7.53 -3.74
C VAL A 145 6.80 7.80 -2.48
N SER A 146 6.48 7.11 -1.38
CA SER A 146 7.03 7.34 -0.03
C SER A 146 7.29 6.01 0.68
N PRO A 147 8.36 5.89 1.51
CA PRO A 147 8.52 4.72 2.38
C PRO A 147 7.57 4.74 3.59
N HIS A 148 6.85 5.84 3.81
CA HIS A 148 5.91 6.00 4.92
C HIS A 148 4.47 5.81 4.42
N TYR A 149 3.64 5.21 5.27
CA TYR A 149 2.20 5.18 5.10
C TYR A 149 1.55 6.33 5.87
N GLU A 150 0.33 6.68 5.49
CA GLU A 150 -0.52 7.63 6.18
C GLU A 150 -1.87 6.98 6.50
N VAL A 151 -2.46 7.33 7.64
CA VAL A 151 -3.81 6.89 8.03
C VAL A 151 -4.67 8.11 8.26
N PHE A 152 -5.75 8.21 7.49
CA PHE A 152 -6.71 9.29 7.60
C PHE A 152 -7.92 8.83 8.41
N SER A 153 -8.46 9.72 9.24
CA SER A 153 -9.74 9.53 9.91
C SER A 153 -10.71 10.57 9.36
N ILE A 154 -11.75 10.10 8.68
CA ILE A 154 -12.73 10.93 7.99
C ILE A 154 -14.04 10.85 8.79
N PRO A 155 -14.62 11.98 9.23
CA PRO A 155 -15.92 11.98 9.89
C PRO A 155 -16.99 11.41 8.96
N SER A 156 -17.75 10.42 9.44
CA SER A 156 -18.94 9.96 8.74
C SER A 156 -20.08 10.93 9.04
N VAL A 157 -20.59 11.59 8.00
CA VAL A 157 -21.76 12.46 8.12
C VAL A 157 -22.98 11.56 7.94
N MET A 158 -23.68 11.23 9.04
CA MET A 158 -24.98 10.57 8.92
C MET A 158 -25.97 11.56 8.31
N THR A 159 -26.27 11.40 7.01
CA THR A 159 -27.42 12.06 6.41
C THR A 159 -28.67 11.53 7.08
N GLN A 160 -29.38 12.38 7.83
CA GLN A 160 -30.74 12.06 8.28
C GLN A 160 -31.59 11.80 7.03
N SER A 161 -32.09 10.57 6.89
CA SER A 161 -33.13 10.26 5.93
C SER A 161 -34.41 10.98 6.36
N GLU A 162 -34.92 11.86 5.49
CA GLU A 162 -36.25 12.47 5.61
C GLU A 162 -37.38 11.43 5.60
#